data_AF-A0A0D8Y311-F1
#
_entry.id   AF-A0A0D8Y311-F1
#
_cell.length_a   1.000
_cell.length_b   1.000
_cell.length_c   1.000
_cell.angle_alpha   90.00
_cell.angle_beta   90.00
_cell.angle_gamma   90.00
#
_symmetry.space_group_name_H-M   'P 1'
#
loop_
_entity.id
_entity.type
_entity.pdbx_description
1 polymer ?
#
loop_
_entity_poly.entity_id
_entity_poly.type
_entity_poly.pdbx_seq_one_letter_code
_entity_poly.pdbx_strand_id
1 'polypeptide(L)'
;MLETAAVITAYALHEDLRGGLSSQLQMGLSRYNRSTGVQVAWDQTQQMLSCCGVTNSSDWSALGAVPDSCCIEATSGCARELAPIHTSGCMEKVESELSGCDF
;
A
#
# COMPACT_ATOMS: atom_id res chain seq x y z
N MET A 1 32.21 -18.65 -2.55
CA MET A 1 32.03 -17.21 -2.86
C MET A 1 30.82 -16.90 -3.75
N LEU A 2 30.25 -17.86 -4.50
CA LEU A 2 29.03 -17.59 -5.29
C LEU A 2 27.81 -17.30 -4.39
N GLU A 3 27.69 -18.02 -3.27
CA GLU A 3 26.61 -17.85 -2.30
C GLU A 3 26.60 -16.45 -1.69
N THR A 4 27.77 -15.92 -1.32
CA THR A 4 27.90 -14.57 -0.78
C THR A 4 27.62 -13.48 -1.81
N ALA A 5 27.98 -13.71 -3.08
CA ALA A 5 27.66 -12.79 -4.17
C ALA A 5 26.15 -12.74 -4.45
N ALA A 6 25.49 -13.91 -4.47
CA ALA A 6 24.04 -14.01 -4.66
C ALA A 6 23.26 -13.28 -3.55
N VAL A 7 23.70 -13.39 -2.29
CA VAL A 7 23.08 -12.68 -1.16
C VAL A 7 23.20 -11.16 -1.32
N ILE A 8 24.39 -10.64 -1.68
CA ILE A 8 24.59 -9.21 -1.88
C ILE A 8 23.74 -8.69 -3.05
N THR A 9 23.72 -9.44 -4.17
CA THR A 9 22.88 -9.09 -5.33
C THR A 9 21.40 -9.10 -4.98
N ALA A 10 20.93 -10.09 -4.23
CA ALA A 10 19.54 -10.15 -3.78
C ALA A 10 19.17 -8.96 -2.88
N TYR A 11 20.04 -8.58 -1.93
CA TYR A 11 19.81 -7.43 -1.06
C TYR A 11 19.77 -6.11 -1.84
N ALA A 12 20.74 -5.87 -2.73
CA ALA A 12 20.77 -4.66 -3.55
C ALA A 12 19.53 -4.56 -4.46
N LEU A 13 19.13 -5.68 -5.08
CA LEU A 13 17.90 -5.76 -5.87
C LEU A 13 16.66 -5.47 -5.02
N HIS A 14 16.63 -5.92 -3.76
CA HIS A 14 15.49 -5.69 -2.86
C HIS A 14 15.30 -4.20 -2.55
N GLU A 15 16.37 -3.43 -2.32
CA GLU A 15 16.27 -1.98 -2.10
C GLU A 15 15.75 -1.24 -3.35
N ASP A 16 16.24 -1.60 -4.54
CA ASP A 16 15.78 -1.03 -5.80
C ASP A 16 14.31 -1.37 -6.09
N LEU A 17 13.91 -2.62 -5.84
CA LEU A 17 12.51 -3.06 -5.98
C LEU A 17 11.59 -2.33 -5.01
N ARG A 18 12.01 -2.16 -3.75
CA ARG A 18 11.27 -1.44 -2.72
C ARG A 18 11.02 0.02 -3.13
N GLY A 19 12.07 0.71 -3.58
CA GLY A 19 11.97 2.09 -4.07
C GLY A 19 11.07 2.21 -5.31
N GLY A 20 11.25 1.30 -6.27
CA GLY A 20 10.45 1.24 -7.49
C GLY A 20 8.97 0.99 -7.20
N LEU A 21 8.65 0.02 -6.34
CA LEU A 21 7.29 -0.31 -5.96
C LEU A 21 6.61 0.85 -5.22
N SER A 22 7.30 1.47 -4.25
CA SER A 22 6.77 2.63 -3.53
C SER A 22 6.43 3.78 -4.47
N SER A 23 7.30 4.08 -5.44
CA SER A 23 7.06 5.10 -6.47
C SER A 23 5.85 4.77 -7.35
N GLN A 24 5.74 3.50 -7.79
CA GLN A 24 4.60 3.02 -8.58
C GLN A 24 3.29 3.10 -7.81
N LEU A 25 3.29 2.75 -6.52
CA LEU A 25 2.13 2.90 -5.64
C LEU A 25 1.75 4.37 -5.48
N GLN A 26 2.69 5.28 -5.21
CA GLN A 26 2.40 6.72 -5.12
C GLN A 26 1.80 7.28 -6.42
N MET A 27 2.35 6.89 -7.57
CA MET A 27 1.79 7.28 -8.88
C MET A 27 0.39 6.68 -9.09
N GLY A 28 0.16 5.44 -8.69
CA GLY A 28 -1.14 4.81 -8.71
C GLY A 28 -2.16 5.58 -7.87
N LEU A 29 -1.79 5.93 -6.63
CA LEU A 29 -2.63 6.68 -5.70
C LEU A 29 -3.01 8.05 -6.28
N SER A 30 -2.06 8.75 -6.93
CA SER A 30 -2.33 10.05 -7.58
C SER A 30 -3.41 10.00 -8.67
N ARG A 31 -3.70 8.80 -9.20
CA ARG A 31 -4.69 8.55 -10.25
C ARG A 31 -6.00 7.97 -9.70
N TYR A 32 -6.12 7.81 -8.39
CA TYR A 32 -7.30 7.23 -7.73
C TYR A 32 -8.61 7.86 -8.23
N ASN A 33 -8.72 9.20 -8.18
CA ASN A 33 -9.91 9.92 -8.64
C ASN A 33 -10.05 10.07 -10.17
N ARG A 34 -9.10 9.55 -10.96
CA ARG A 34 -9.06 9.74 -12.43
C ARG A 34 -9.50 8.51 -13.21
N SER A 35 -9.57 7.36 -12.58
CA SER A 35 -9.94 6.10 -13.23
C SER A 35 -10.68 5.20 -12.27
N THR A 36 -11.90 4.80 -12.65
CA THR A 36 -12.70 3.84 -11.87
C THR A 36 -11.95 2.52 -11.66
N GLY A 37 -11.18 2.06 -12.64
CA GLY A 37 -10.38 0.83 -12.49
C GLY A 37 -9.27 0.97 -11.45
N VAL A 38 -8.61 2.14 -11.41
CA VAL A 38 -7.57 2.43 -10.40
C VAL A 38 -8.19 2.58 -9.02
N GLN A 39 -9.36 3.24 -8.93
CA GLN A 39 -10.11 3.39 -7.69
C GLN A 39 -10.47 2.01 -7.09
N VAL A 40 -11.09 1.14 -7.88
CA VAL A 40 -11.48 -0.22 -7.46
C VAL A 40 -10.27 -1.03 -7.03
N ALA A 41 -9.16 -0.97 -7.77
CA ALA A 41 -7.94 -1.68 -7.42
C ALA A 41 -7.40 -1.22 -6.05
N TRP A 42 -7.34 0.09 -5.82
CA TRP A 42 -6.92 0.65 -4.54
C TRP A 42 -7.84 0.28 -3.39
N ASP A 43 -9.15 0.34 -3.59
CA ASP A 43 -10.12 0.00 -2.56
C ASP A 43 -9.99 -1.47 -2.14
N GLN A 44 -9.81 -2.37 -3.11
CA GLN A 44 -9.54 -3.78 -2.85
C GLN A 44 -8.21 -3.99 -2.13
N THR A 45 -7.12 -3.35 -2.58
CA THR A 45 -5.81 -3.47 -1.93
C THR A 45 -5.87 -3.05 -0.46
N GLN A 46 -6.53 -1.93 -0.16
CA GLN A 46 -6.65 -1.40 1.21
C GLN A 46 -7.41 -2.37 2.13
N GLN A 47 -8.51 -2.93 1.65
CA GLN A 47 -9.30 -3.90 2.40
C GLN A 47 -8.55 -5.23 2.58
N MET A 48 -7.99 -5.78 1.49
CA MET A 48 -7.30 -7.08 1.52
C MET A 48 -6.06 -7.07 2.40
N LEU A 49 -5.28 -6.00 2.36
CA LEU A 49 -4.04 -5.87 3.13
C LEU A 49 -4.25 -5.20 4.49
N SER A 50 -5.47 -4.74 4.79
CA SER A 50 -5.76 -3.99 6.01
C SER A 50 -4.81 -2.79 6.19
N CYS A 51 -4.73 -1.95 5.16
CA CYS A 51 -3.85 -0.78 5.07
C CYS A 51 -4.60 0.48 4.60
N CYS A 52 -3.99 1.65 4.80
CA CYS A 52 -4.51 2.91 4.31
C CYS A 52 -3.39 3.79 3.76
N GLY A 53 -3.49 4.17 2.48
CA GLY A 53 -2.44 4.92 1.78
C GLY A 53 -1.19 4.09 1.47
N VAL A 54 -0.19 4.70 0.85
CA VAL A 54 1.07 4.01 0.53
C VAL A 54 1.90 3.83 1.79
N THR A 55 2.12 4.94 2.50
CA THR A 55 2.88 5.02 3.75
C THR A 55 1.94 5.06 4.94
N ASN A 56 0.86 5.83 4.86
CA ASN A 56 -0.19 5.93 5.85
C ASN A 56 -1.38 6.73 5.30
N SER A 57 -2.44 6.88 6.10
CA SER A 57 -3.66 7.59 5.73
C SER A 57 -3.46 9.07 5.35
N SER A 58 -2.34 9.70 5.74
CA SER A 58 -2.04 11.10 5.38
C SER A 58 -1.76 11.27 3.88
N ASP A 59 -1.43 10.21 3.15
CA ASP A 59 -1.24 10.27 1.69
C ASP A 59 -2.52 10.74 0.95
N TRP A 60 -3.68 10.54 1.56
CA TRP A 60 -4.97 11.00 1.04
C TRP A 60 -5.20 12.51 1.16
N SER A 61 -4.43 13.20 2.01
CA SER A 61 -4.61 14.65 2.26
C SER A 61 -4.46 15.49 0.98
N ALA A 62 -3.59 15.07 0.05
CA ALA A 62 -3.39 15.73 -1.24
C ALA A 62 -4.52 15.43 -2.25
N LEU A 63 -5.29 14.38 -2.03
CA LEU A 63 -6.34 13.88 -2.94
C LEU A 63 -7.76 14.23 -2.47
N GLY A 64 -7.89 14.70 -1.23
CA GLY A 64 -9.13 15.22 -0.65
C GLY A 64 -9.48 14.49 0.64
N ALA A 65 -9.99 13.27 0.53
CA ALA A 65 -10.50 12.50 1.67
C ALA A 65 -10.02 11.06 1.63
N VAL A 66 -9.88 10.48 2.83
CA VAL A 66 -9.64 9.06 3.03
C VAL A 66 -10.88 8.29 2.53
N PRO A 67 -10.72 7.24 1.70
CA PRO A 67 -11.84 6.42 1.25
C PRO A 67 -12.32 5.46 2.34
N ASP A 68 -13.56 5.00 2.22
CA ASP A 68 -14.16 4.03 3.16
C ASP A 68 -13.43 2.68 3.15
N SER A 69 -12.66 2.37 2.10
CA SER A 69 -11.81 1.18 2.01
C SER A 69 -10.68 1.15 3.04
N CYS A 70 -10.34 2.28 3.67
CA CYS A 70 -9.40 2.34 4.79
C CYS A 70 -10.01 1.92 6.14
N CYS A 71 -11.32 1.80 6.25
CA CYS A 71 -11.96 1.53 7.54
C CYS A 71 -11.76 0.08 7.98
N ILE A 72 -11.59 -0.08 9.30
CA ILE A 72 -11.49 -1.42 9.91
C ILE A 72 -12.80 -2.19 9.69
N GLU A 73 -13.92 -1.50 9.90
CA GLU A 73 -15.25 -2.03 9.60
C GLU A 73 -15.71 -1.48 8.25
N ALA A 74 -15.92 -2.36 7.28
CA ALA A 74 -16.32 -2.01 5.92
C ALA A 74 -17.79 -1.52 5.88
N THR A 75 -18.00 -0.27 6.27
CA THR A 75 -19.31 0.40 6.33
C THR A 75 -19.30 1.62 5.42
N SER A 76 -20.39 1.87 4.69
CA SER A 76 -20.50 3.07 3.85
C SER A 76 -20.46 4.34 4.71
N GLY A 77 -19.60 5.28 4.36
CA GLY A 77 -19.45 6.57 5.04
C GLY A 77 -18.53 6.55 6.27
N CYS A 78 -17.95 5.42 6.64
CA CYS A 78 -17.14 5.28 7.86
C CYS A 78 -15.98 6.27 7.94
N ALA A 79 -15.29 6.57 6.83
CA ALA A 79 -14.17 7.50 6.84
C ALA A 79 -14.64 8.95 7.11
N ARG A 80 -15.87 9.29 6.69
CA ARG A 80 -16.49 10.60 6.96
C ARG A 80 -16.98 10.72 8.40
N GLU A 81 -17.40 9.61 8.99
CA GLU A 81 -17.86 9.52 10.38
C GLU A 81 -16.71 9.47 11.39
N LEU A 82 -15.46 9.58 10.95
CA LEU A 82 -14.26 9.46 11.78
C LEU A 82 -14.17 8.10 12.49
N ALA A 83 -14.69 7.06 11.83
CA ALA A 83 -14.57 5.69 12.31
C ALA A 83 -13.10 5.24 12.33
N PRO A 84 -12.75 4.21 13.12
CA PRO A 84 -11.41 3.63 13.12
C PRO A 84 -11.00 3.16 11.72
N ILE A 85 -9.82 3.61 11.27
CA ILE A 85 -9.18 3.24 10.01
C ILE A 85 -7.89 2.47 10.27
N HIS A 86 -7.43 1.72 9.26
CA HIS A 86 -6.12 1.10 9.27
C HIS A 86 -5.02 2.17 9.31
N THR A 87 -4.08 2.01 10.23
CA THR A 87 -2.97 2.96 10.43
C THR A 87 -1.73 2.62 9.61
N SER A 88 -1.57 1.35 9.23
CA SER A 88 -0.43 0.85 8.44
C SER A 88 -0.54 1.24 6.97
N GLY A 89 0.59 1.58 6.37
CA GLY A 89 0.70 1.81 4.92
C GLY A 89 0.66 0.51 4.12
N CYS A 90 0.15 0.57 2.90
CA CYS A 90 0.10 -0.60 2.04
C CYS A 90 1.49 -1.09 1.61
N MET A 91 2.49 -0.21 1.56
CA MET A 91 3.88 -0.62 1.29
C MET A 91 4.41 -1.56 2.37
N GLU A 92 4.21 -1.22 3.66
CA GLU A 92 4.62 -2.05 4.80
C GLU A 92 3.90 -3.41 4.78
N LYS A 93 2.59 -3.41 4.49
CA LYS A 93 1.82 -4.65 4.41
C LYS A 93 2.29 -5.54 3.26
N VAL A 94 2.57 -4.99 2.08
CA VAL A 94 3.12 -5.76 0.97
C VAL A 94 4.48 -6.37 1.34
N GLU A 95 5.36 -5.62 2.01
CA GLU A 95 6.65 -6.15 2.49
C GLU A 95 6.46 -7.29 3.49
N SER A 96 5.49 -7.18 4.40
CA SER A 96 5.14 -8.23 5.35
C SER A 96 4.63 -9.50 4.66
N GLU A 97 3.80 -9.37 3.63
CA GLU A 97 3.32 -10.52 2.84
C GLU A 97 4.46 -11.18 2.05
N LEU A 98 5.34 -10.38 1.45
CA LEU A 98 6.49 -10.89 0.68
C LEU A 98 7.55 -11.56 1.56
N SER A 99 7.70 -11.10 2.81
CA SER A 99 8.61 -11.69 3.80
C SER A 99 8.10 -13.03 4.36
N GLY A 100 6.81 -13.37 4.13
CA GLY A 100 6.23 -14.66 4.49
C GLY A 100 6.48 -15.78 3.46
N CYS A 101 7.04 -15.44 2.29
CA CYS A 101 7.47 -16.41 1.28
C CYS A 101 8.87 -16.98 1.60
N ASP A 102 9.02 -17.62 2.76
CA ASP A 102 10.22 -18.44 3.02
C ASP A 102 10.11 -19.78 2.26
N PHE A 103 11.12 -20.09 1.45
CA PHE A 103 11.32 -21.36 0.73
C PHE A 103 11.93 -22.44 1.64
#